data_AF-A0A949FVQ6-F1
#
_entry.id   AF-A0A949FVQ6-F1
#
_cell.length_a   1.000
_cell.length_b   1.000
_cell.length_c   1.000
_cell.angle_alpha   90.00
_cell.angle_beta   90.00
_cell.angle_gamma   90.00
#
_symmetry.space_group_name_H-M   'P 1'
#
loop_
_entity.id
_entity.type
_entity.pdbx_description
1 polymer ?
#
loop_
_entity_poly.entity_id
_entity_poly.type
_entity_poly.pdbx_seq_one_letter_code
_entity_poly.pdbx_strand_id
1 'polypeptide(L)'
;RQHGRVGLVDMPLPARVHLLLEDYAHFSQDVPGFGALLEHFVELRGRERVLRWKAMAEQGRWAEVFEELVCEHYDPLYGRSMDQNYSGMAQALPITLRDGGAQALKEAAQELIAQESALVEPFEPVAPRR
;
A
#
# COMPACT_ATOMS: atom_id res chain seq x y z
N ARG A 1 1.75 25.63 4.40
CA ARG A 1 2.03 24.65 3.33
C ARG A 1 0.67 24.08 2.89
N GLN A 2 0.08 24.60 1.80
CA GLN A 2 -1.32 24.31 1.38
C GLN A 2 -1.43 23.95 -0.11
N HIS A 3 -0.38 23.44 -0.75
CA HIS A 3 -0.35 23.23 -2.21
C HIS A 3 -0.02 21.79 -2.63
N GLY A 4 -0.40 20.78 -1.84
CA GLY A 4 -0.21 19.37 -2.21
C GLY A 4 -1.55 18.68 -2.49
N ARG A 5 -1.65 17.93 -3.59
CA ARG A 5 -2.78 17.03 -3.87
C ARG A 5 -2.55 15.68 -3.18
N VAL A 6 -3.60 15.12 -2.58
CA VAL A 6 -3.57 13.76 -2.03
C VAL A 6 -3.91 12.77 -3.15
N GLY A 7 -3.07 11.74 -3.34
CA GLY A 7 -3.36 10.60 -4.21
C GLY A 7 -3.41 9.33 -3.38
N LEU A 8 -4.31 8.41 -3.72
CA LEU A 8 -4.42 7.11 -3.07
C LEU A 8 -3.76 6.07 -3.97
N VAL A 9 -2.65 5.49 -3.54
CA VAL A 9 -2.05 4.37 -4.28
C VAL A 9 -2.80 3.10 -3.92
N ASP A 10 -3.32 2.41 -4.93
CA ASP A 10 -4.01 1.14 -4.78
C ASP A 10 -3.32 0.06 -5.61
N MET A 11 -3.23 -1.15 -5.06
CA MET A 11 -2.62 -2.30 -5.72
C MET A 11 -3.38 -3.57 -5.34
N PRO A 12 -3.74 -4.43 -6.31
CA PRO A 12 -4.46 -5.66 -6.02
C PRO A 12 -3.78 -6.49 -4.94
N LEU A 13 -4.56 -7.05 -4.00
CA LEU A 13 -4.04 -7.85 -2.89
C LEU A 13 -3.06 -8.96 -3.34
N PRO A 14 -3.31 -9.74 -4.41
CA PRO A 14 -2.35 -10.74 -4.86
C PRO A 14 -0.99 -10.15 -5.26
N ALA A 15 -0.98 -8.95 -5.85
CA ALA A 15 0.25 -8.27 -6.23
C ALA A 15 1.00 -7.70 -5.01
N ARG A 16 0.26 -7.20 -4.00
CA ARG A 16 0.82 -6.81 -2.69
C ARG A 16 1.46 -8.01 -2.00
N VAL A 17 0.78 -9.16 -1.96
CA VAL A 17 1.32 -10.39 -1.36
C VAL A 17 2.56 -10.89 -2.12
N HIS A 18 2.55 -10.85 -3.45
CA HIS A 18 3.72 -11.22 -4.26
C HIS A 18 4.94 -10.38 -3.88
N LEU A 19 4.79 -9.06 -3.85
CA LEU A 19 5.88 -8.16 -3.47
C LEU A 19 6.39 -8.46 -2.05
N LEU A 20 5.50 -8.73 -1.09
CA LEU A 20 5.88 -9.08 0.27
C LEU A 20 6.64 -10.40 0.34
N LEU A 21 6.27 -11.39 -0.48
CA LEU A 21 7.00 -12.66 -0.56
C LEU A 21 8.44 -12.47 -1.05
N GLU A 22 8.67 -11.50 -1.94
CA GLU A 22 10.01 -11.15 -2.42
C GLU A 22 10.79 -10.38 -1.35
N ASP A 23 10.25 -9.27 -0.85
CA ASP A 23 10.93 -8.36 0.09
C ASP A 23 11.20 -9.03 1.45
N TYR A 24 10.31 -9.93 1.87
CA TYR A 24 10.37 -10.61 3.16
C TYR A 24 10.64 -12.12 3.04
N ALA A 25 11.23 -12.57 1.93
CA ALA A 25 11.59 -13.98 1.70
C ALA A 25 12.43 -14.57 2.87
N HIS A 26 13.23 -13.75 3.54
CA HIS A 26 14.06 -14.14 4.67
C HIS A 26 13.28 -14.70 5.87
N PHE A 27 12.00 -14.37 6.06
CA PHE A 27 11.20 -14.97 7.14
C PHE A 27 11.03 -16.47 6.98
N SER A 28 11.07 -16.99 5.75
CA SER A 28 11.04 -18.44 5.49
C SER A 28 12.28 -19.17 5.99
N GLN A 29 13.38 -18.46 6.23
CA GLN A 29 14.65 -19.02 6.70
C GLN A 29 14.73 -19.14 8.22
N ASP A 30 13.88 -18.41 8.97
CA ASP A 30 13.79 -18.45 10.43
C ASP A 30 12.32 -18.38 10.89
N VAL A 31 11.60 -19.49 10.68
CA VAL A 31 10.19 -19.63 11.08
C VAL A 31 10.01 -19.41 12.60
N PRO A 32 10.87 -19.94 13.49
CA PRO A 32 10.78 -19.64 14.92
C PRO A 32 10.92 -18.15 15.24
N GLY A 33 11.86 -17.45 14.61
CA GLY A 33 12.03 -16.00 14.76
C GLY A 33 10.81 -15.23 14.29
N PHE A 34 10.24 -15.57 13.14
CA PHE A 34 8.98 -14.97 12.67
C PHE A 34 7.83 -15.24 13.65
N GLY A 35 7.72 -16.47 14.17
CA GLY A 35 6.72 -16.82 15.17
C GLY A 35 6.83 -16.02 16.46
N ALA A 36 8.03 -15.63 16.87
CA ALA A 36 8.25 -14.74 18.02
C ALA A 36 7.77 -13.30 17.72
N LEU A 37 7.99 -12.79 16.50
CA LEU A 37 7.47 -11.48 16.08
C LEU A 37 5.93 -11.46 16.12
N LEU A 38 5.29 -12.55 15.72
CA LEU A 38 3.83 -12.67 15.76
C LEU A 38 3.24 -12.60 17.18
N GLU A 39 4.00 -12.89 18.24
CA GLU A 39 3.52 -12.78 19.62
C GLU A 39 3.13 -11.33 19.97
N HIS A 40 3.78 -10.32 19.36
CA HIS A 40 3.42 -8.92 19.55
C HIS A 40 2.02 -8.58 19.03
N PHE A 41 1.43 -9.43 18.19
CA PHE A 41 0.10 -9.25 17.65
C PHE A 41 -1.00 -9.84 18.55
N VAL A 42 -0.66 -10.61 19.59
CA VAL A 42 -1.65 -11.27 20.45
C VAL A 42 -2.59 -10.27 21.12
N GLU A 43 -2.06 -9.17 21.65
CA GLU A 43 -2.87 -8.11 22.26
C GLU A 43 -3.71 -7.34 21.24
N LEU A 44 -3.26 -7.29 19.98
CA LEU A 44 -3.88 -6.49 18.93
C LEU A 44 -4.95 -7.26 18.15
N ARG A 45 -4.81 -8.58 18.02
CA ARG A 45 -5.64 -9.43 17.14
C ARG A 45 -6.16 -10.70 17.81
N GLY A 46 -5.72 -10.98 19.02
CA GLY A 46 -6.13 -12.15 19.79
C GLY A 46 -5.27 -13.38 19.50
N ARG A 47 -5.18 -14.24 20.52
CA ARG A 47 -4.31 -15.42 20.52
C ARG A 47 -4.67 -16.43 19.43
N GLU A 48 -5.96 -16.63 19.14
CA GLU A 48 -6.41 -17.60 18.13
C GLU A 48 -5.87 -17.27 16.73
N ARG A 49 -5.96 -16.01 16.31
CA ARG A 49 -5.46 -15.55 15.01
C ARG A 49 -3.95 -15.68 14.92
N VAL A 50 -3.23 -15.27 15.97
CA VAL A 50 -1.77 -15.42 16.04
C VAL A 50 -1.35 -16.88 15.92
N LEU A 51 -2.02 -17.80 16.63
CA LEU A 51 -1.73 -19.23 16.52
C LEU A 51 -1.99 -19.76 15.10
N ARG A 52 -3.06 -19.29 14.44
CA ARG A 52 -3.35 -19.63 13.05
C ARG A 52 -2.24 -19.17 12.11
N TRP A 53 -1.76 -17.94 12.24
CA TRP A 53 -0.65 -17.41 11.43
C TRP A 53 0.64 -18.20 11.64
N LYS A 54 0.97 -18.52 12.90
CA LYS A 54 2.13 -19.37 13.23
C LYS A 54 2.02 -20.75 12.57
N ALA A 55 0.85 -21.39 12.65
CA ALA A 55 0.62 -22.69 12.03
C ALA A 55 0.73 -22.64 10.48
N MET A 56 0.28 -21.56 9.84
CA MET A 56 0.44 -21.38 8.40
C MET A 56 1.91 -21.17 8.03
N ALA A 57 2.67 -20.39 8.80
CA ALA A 57 4.10 -20.19 8.59
C ALA A 57 4.89 -21.51 8.73
N GLU A 58 4.56 -22.32 9.74
CA GLU A 58 5.14 -23.67 9.94
C GLU A 58 4.86 -24.61 8.75
N GLN A 59 3.73 -24.44 8.08
CA GLN A 59 3.36 -25.19 6.87
C GLN A 59 3.94 -24.59 5.58
N GLY A 60 4.71 -23.50 5.66
CA GLY A 60 5.24 -22.79 4.50
C GLY A 60 4.19 -22.00 3.69
N ARG A 61 3.00 -21.77 4.25
CA ARG A 61 1.87 -21.07 3.60
C ARG A 61 2.03 -19.55 3.71
N TRP A 62 3.19 -19.04 3.28
CA TRP A 62 3.59 -17.65 3.46
C TRP A 62 2.67 -16.63 2.77
N ALA A 63 2.16 -16.98 1.59
CA ALA A 63 1.21 -16.12 0.87
C ALA A 63 -0.03 -15.84 1.73
N GLU A 64 -0.57 -16.87 2.39
CA GLU A 64 -1.77 -16.77 3.22
C GLU A 64 -1.49 -16.04 4.53
N VAL A 65 -0.30 -16.24 5.11
CA VAL A 65 0.16 -15.46 6.29
C VAL A 65 0.19 -13.96 5.95
N PHE A 66 0.82 -13.57 4.84
CA PHE A 66 0.91 -12.16 4.45
C PHE A 66 -0.45 -11.59 4.03
N GLU A 67 -1.28 -12.36 3.34
CA GLU A 67 -2.64 -11.95 3.00
C GLU A 67 -3.45 -11.58 4.26
N GLU A 68 -3.46 -12.46 5.26
CA GLU A 68 -4.18 -12.20 6.50
C GLU A 68 -3.56 -11.07 7.31
N LEU A 69 -2.23 -10.98 7.41
CA LEU A 69 -1.59 -9.86 8.08
C LEU A 69 -1.94 -8.52 7.42
N VAL A 70 -1.91 -8.45 6.09
CA VAL A 70 -2.28 -7.23 5.34
C VAL A 70 -3.73 -6.86 5.61
N CYS A 71 -4.67 -7.79 5.37
CA CYS A 71 -6.10 -7.49 5.46
C CYS A 71 -6.59 -7.28 6.90
N GLU A 72 -6.07 -8.05 7.86
CA GLU A 72 -6.58 -8.03 9.22
C GLU A 72 -5.84 -7.02 10.09
N HIS A 73 -4.54 -6.81 9.84
CA HIS A 73 -3.73 -5.91 10.64
C HIS A 73 -3.51 -4.55 9.99
N TYR A 74 -2.90 -4.52 8.81
CA TYR A 74 -2.37 -3.30 8.22
C TYR A 74 -3.42 -2.45 7.51
N ASP A 75 -4.27 -3.03 6.64
CA ASP A 75 -5.28 -2.30 5.89
C ASP A 75 -6.22 -1.47 6.80
N PRO A 76 -6.73 -2.00 7.94
CA PRO A 76 -7.56 -1.21 8.87
C PRO A 76 -6.78 -0.08 9.57
N LEU A 77 -5.49 -0.28 9.84
CA LEU A 77 -4.65 0.73 10.49
C LEU A 77 -4.32 1.87 9.53
N TYR A 78 -3.97 1.53 8.28
CA TYR A 78 -3.72 2.52 7.25
C TYR A 78 -4.98 3.28 6.89
N GLY A 79 -6.14 2.62 6.75
CA GLY A 79 -7.42 3.31 6.53
C GLY A 79 -7.71 4.38 7.58
N ARG A 80 -7.65 4.02 8.87
CA ARG A 80 -7.86 4.99 9.97
C ARG A 80 -6.82 6.12 9.98
N SER A 81 -5.55 5.80 9.73
CA SER A 81 -4.49 6.81 9.66
C SER A 81 -4.69 7.77 8.50
N MET A 82 -5.08 7.24 7.33
CA MET A 82 -5.35 8.02 6.13
C MET A 82 -6.53 8.98 6.34
N ASP A 83 -7.63 8.50 6.95
CA ASP A 83 -8.79 9.32 7.33
C ASP A 83 -8.42 10.48 8.26
N GLN A 84 -7.56 10.22 9.24
CA GLN A 84 -7.22 11.21 10.29
C GLN A 84 -6.18 12.23 9.85
N ASN A 85 -5.24 11.86 8.98
CA ASN A 85 -4.04 12.65 8.72
C ASN A 85 -4.07 13.42 7.39
N TYR A 86 -5.00 13.13 6.48
CA TYR A 86 -5.06 13.76 5.15
C TYR A 86 -6.42 14.39 4.88
N SER A 87 -6.51 15.73 5.01
CA SER A 87 -7.75 16.52 4.84
C SER A 87 -8.35 16.55 3.42
N GLY A 88 -7.79 15.78 2.48
CA GLY A 88 -8.31 15.59 1.11
C GLY A 88 -8.49 14.12 0.72
N MET A 89 -8.40 13.18 1.67
CA MET A 89 -8.44 11.75 1.38
C MET A 89 -9.75 11.31 0.71
N ALA A 90 -10.88 11.88 1.14
CA ALA A 90 -12.19 11.63 0.52
C ALA A 90 -12.28 12.08 -0.96
N GLN A 91 -11.38 12.97 -1.42
CA GLN A 91 -11.29 13.40 -2.82
C GLN A 91 -10.03 12.86 -3.51
N ALA A 92 -9.27 11.99 -2.84
CA ALA A 92 -8.03 11.46 -3.39
C ALA A 92 -8.33 10.63 -4.63
N LEU A 93 -7.62 10.94 -5.71
CA LEU A 93 -7.74 10.16 -6.94
C LEU A 93 -6.95 8.85 -6.76
N PRO A 94 -7.54 7.70 -7.10
CA PRO A 94 -6.83 6.43 -7.06
C PRO A 94 -5.76 6.39 -8.14
N ILE A 95 -4.59 5.88 -7.77
CA ILE A 95 -3.45 5.59 -8.62
C ILE A 95 -3.28 4.08 -8.56
N THR A 96 -3.79 3.39 -9.57
CA THR A 96 -3.78 1.93 -9.58
C THR A 96 -2.46 1.42 -10.12
N LEU A 97 -1.74 0.66 -9.30
CA LEU A 97 -0.58 -0.13 -9.70
C LEU A 97 -1.04 -1.56 -10.00
N ARG A 98 -0.61 -2.11 -11.15
CA ARG A 98 -0.84 -3.52 -11.47
C ARG A 98 0.00 -4.46 -10.60
N ASP A 99 1.22 -4.05 -10.27
CA ASP A 99 2.22 -4.78 -9.49
C ASP A 99 3.30 -3.83 -8.92
N GLY A 100 4.19 -4.37 -8.08
CA GLY A 100 5.31 -3.63 -7.47
C GLY A 100 6.52 -3.45 -8.40
N GLY A 101 6.44 -3.88 -9.66
CA GLY A 101 7.54 -3.86 -10.59
C GLY A 101 7.89 -2.44 -11.08
N ALA A 102 9.15 -2.24 -11.45
CA ALA A 102 9.65 -0.95 -11.92
C ALA A 102 8.87 -0.38 -13.11
N GLN A 103 8.35 -1.25 -13.99
CA GLN A 103 7.57 -0.83 -15.14
C GLN A 103 6.17 -0.31 -14.75
N ALA A 104 5.48 -0.98 -13.81
CA ALA A 104 4.18 -0.51 -13.32
C ALA A 104 4.32 0.84 -12.59
N LEU A 105 5.37 0.99 -11.79
CA LEU A 105 5.71 2.26 -11.12
C LEU A 105 5.99 3.38 -12.14
N LYS A 106 6.73 3.07 -13.20
CA LYS A 106 7.05 4.03 -14.26
C LYS A 106 5.78 4.48 -15.00
N GLU A 107 4.91 3.55 -15.37
CA GLU A 107 3.63 3.84 -16.04
C GLU A 107 2.76 4.76 -15.17
N ALA A 108 2.55 4.41 -13.90
CA ALA A 108 1.78 5.23 -12.98
C ALA A 108 2.38 6.62 -12.75
N ALA A 109 3.71 6.74 -12.67
CA ALA A 109 4.39 8.03 -12.57
C ALA A 109 4.17 8.89 -13.83
N GLN A 110 4.24 8.29 -15.02
CA GLN A 110 3.98 8.98 -16.28
C GLN A 110 2.54 9.47 -16.39
N GLU A 111 1.56 8.65 -15.98
CA GLU A 111 0.15 9.03 -15.93
C GLU A 111 -0.08 10.20 -14.97
N LEU A 112 0.53 10.17 -13.79
CA LEU A 112 0.44 11.27 -12.82
C LEU A 112 0.98 12.59 -13.36
N ILE A 113 2.16 12.57 -13.99
CA ILE A 113 2.77 13.77 -14.59
C ILE A 113 1.89 14.32 -15.72
N ALA A 114 1.31 13.44 -16.55
CA ALA A 114 0.41 13.84 -17.63
C ALA A 114 -0.88 14.47 -17.10
N GLN A 115 -1.48 13.91 -16.04
CA GLN A 115 -2.67 14.47 -15.40
C GLN A 115 -2.42 15.84 -14.79
N GLU A 116 -1.26 16.06 -14.17
CA GLU A 116 -0.89 17.36 -13.61
C GLU A 116 -0.64 18.41 -14.70
N SER A 117 -0.01 17.99 -15.81
CA SER A 117 0.25 18.85 -16.96
C SER A 117 -1.04 19.25 -17.70
N ALA A 118 -2.06 18.38 -17.73
CA ALA A 118 -3.35 18.66 -18.36
C ALA A 118 -4.25 19.63 -17.58
N LEU A 119 -3.97 19.86 -16.29
CA LEU A 119 -4.70 20.79 -15.43
C LEU A 119 -4.14 22.23 -15.49
N VAL A 120 -2.99 22.43 -16.14
CA VAL A 120 -2.46 23.76 -16.46
C VAL A 120 -3.03 24.16 -17.82
N GLU A 121 -4.11 24.94 -17.82
CA GLU A 121 -4.63 25.60 -19.03
C GLU A 121 -3.48 26.25 -19.82
N PRO A 122 -3.46 26.19 -21.17
CA PRO A 122 -2.50 26.95 -21.95
C PRO A 122 -2.67 28.44 -21.61
N PHE A 123 -1.57 29.10 -21.24
CA PHE A 123 -1.56 30.54 -21.04
C PHE A 123 -1.94 31.23 -22.36
N GLU A 124 -3.17 31.71 -22.47
CA GLU A 124 -3.56 32.58 -23.58
C GLU A 124 -2.78 33.90 -23.47
N PRO A 125 -1.99 34.29 -24.49
CA PRO A 125 -1.33 35.57 -24.49
C PRO A 125 -2.38 36.68 -24.53
N VAL A 126 -2.44 37.49 -23.47
CA VAL A 126 -3.24 38.72 -23.45
C VAL A 126 -2.76 39.62 -24.59
N ALA A 127 -3.62 39.83 -25.59
CA ALA A 127 -3.36 40.74 -26.69
C ALA A 127 -3.10 42.16 -26.13
N PRO A 128 -2.08 42.89 -26.65
CA PRO A 128 -1.75 44.22 -26.15
C PRO A 128 -2.94 45.17 -26.37
N ARG A 129 -3.38 45.84 -25.29
CA ARG A 129 -4.35 46.93 -25.41
C ARG A 129 -3.67 48.08 -26.17
N ARG A 130 -4.31 48.52 -27.26
CA ARG A 130 -3.93 49.71 -28.04
C ARG A 130 -3.99 50.98 -27.21
#